data_AF-A0A7K3YDN3-F1
#
_entry.id   AF-A0A7K3YDN3-F1
#
_cell.length_a   1.000
_cell.length_b   1.000
_cell.length_c   1.000
_cell.angle_alpha   90.00
_cell.angle_beta   90.00
_cell.angle_gamma   90.00
#
_symmetry.space_group_name_H-M   'P 1'
#
loop_
_entity.id
_entity.type
_entity.pdbx_description
1 polymer ?
#
loop_
_entity_poly.entity_id
_entity_poly.type
_entity_poly.pdbx_seq_one_letter_code
_entity_poly.pdbx_strand_id
1 'polypeptide(L)'
;MPVTFTFDEEIAALKAERDSLIQFPEEEFIEIIREVGFSCDCCGRCCTREFNGHVFLLEEDTDRVRRFAPGALIPAPDFDACDQQGRFYVSGYALRTKPDGSCVFLENGRCSIYDQRFAICRVYPYMLHREADETGAVDWRQIG
;
A
#
# COMPACT_ATOMS: atom_id res chain seq x y z
N MET A 1 1.23 13.36 -26.84
CA MET A 1 1.42 14.20 -25.64
C MET A 1 0.89 13.41 -24.46
N PRO A 2 1.57 13.38 -23.30
CA PRO A 2 1.00 12.71 -22.14
C PRO A 2 -0.31 13.41 -21.81
N VAL A 3 -1.39 12.63 -21.72
CA VAL A 3 -2.69 13.14 -21.28
C VAL A 3 -2.52 13.54 -19.82
N THR A 4 -2.66 14.82 -19.53
CA THR A 4 -2.71 15.31 -18.15
C THR A 4 -4.19 15.36 -17.78
N PHE A 5 -4.61 14.48 -16.87
CA PHE A 5 -5.95 14.51 -16.33
C PHE A 5 -6.09 15.70 -15.39
N THR A 6 -7.30 16.25 -15.31
CA THR A 6 -7.65 17.19 -14.23
C THR A 6 -7.83 16.42 -12.92
N PHE A 7 -7.69 17.10 -11.77
CA PHE A 7 -7.96 16.45 -10.48
C PHE A 7 -9.38 15.88 -10.38
N ASP A 8 -10.37 16.52 -11.01
CA ASP A 8 -11.74 16.01 -11.03
C ASP A 8 -11.84 14.68 -11.79
N GLU A 9 -11.12 14.53 -12.91
CA GLU A 9 -11.04 13.29 -13.68
C GLU A 9 -10.29 12.19 -12.91
N GLU A 10 -9.18 12.53 -12.25
CA GLU A 10 -8.43 11.59 -11.40
C GLU A 10 -9.27 11.11 -10.22
N ILE A 11 -9.95 12.03 -9.52
CA ILE A 11 -10.85 11.71 -8.42
C ILE A 11 -12.01 10.83 -8.92
N ALA A 12 -12.58 11.13 -10.09
CA ALA A 12 -13.63 10.32 -10.68
C ALA A 12 -13.14 8.90 -11.02
N ALA A 13 -11.95 8.76 -11.58
CA ALA A 13 -11.33 7.48 -11.88
C ALA A 13 -11.08 6.65 -10.61
N LEU A 14 -10.47 7.25 -9.58
CA LEU A 14 -10.22 6.60 -8.29
C LEU A 14 -11.51 6.17 -7.59
N LYS A 15 -12.57 6.98 -7.67
CA LYS A 15 -13.89 6.60 -7.13
C LYS A 15 -14.50 5.42 -7.88
N ALA A 16 -14.42 5.42 -9.22
CA ALA A 16 -14.91 4.32 -10.03
C ALA A 16 -14.14 3.02 -9.75
N GLU A 17 -12.82 3.11 -9.57
CA GLU A 17 -11.99 1.96 -9.19
C GLU A 17 -12.34 1.42 -7.79
N ARG A 18 -12.49 2.30 -6.80
CA ARG A 18 -12.96 1.93 -5.46
C ARG A 18 -14.34 1.24 -5.52
N ASP A 19 -15.28 1.78 -6.29
CA ASP A 19 -16.63 1.22 -6.39
C ASP A 19 -16.61 -0.16 -7.06
N SER A 20 -15.73 -0.36 -8.05
CA SER A 20 -15.46 -1.67 -8.65
C SER A 20 -14.85 -2.66 -7.63
N LEU A 21 -13.88 -2.20 -6.82
CA LEU A 21 -13.28 -3.03 -5.77
C LEU A 21 -14.31 -3.49 -4.73
N ILE A 22 -15.22 -2.60 -4.32
CA ILE A 22 -16.30 -2.93 -3.38
C ILE A 22 -17.25 -3.98 -3.96
N GLN A 23 -17.36 -4.06 -5.29
CA GLN A 23 -18.18 -5.05 -6.00
C GLN A 23 -17.43 -6.35 -6.32
N PHE A 24 -16.15 -6.47 -5.97
CA PHE A 24 -15.40 -7.71 -6.17
C PHE A 24 -16.10 -8.88 -5.47
N PRO A 25 -16.29 -10.04 -6.12
CA PRO A 25 -17.06 -11.14 -5.54
C PRO A 25 -16.44 -11.66 -4.25
N GLU A 26 -17.22 -11.67 -3.17
CA GLU A 26 -16.74 -12.10 -1.86
C GLU A 26 -16.34 -13.58 -1.87
N GLU A 27 -17.10 -14.44 -2.56
CA GLU A 27 -16.79 -15.85 -2.67
C GLU A 27 -15.43 -16.09 -3.34
N GLU A 28 -15.15 -15.37 -4.42
CA GLU A 28 -13.86 -15.43 -5.13
C GLU A 28 -12.72 -14.96 -4.22
N PHE A 29 -12.93 -13.87 -3.46
CA PHE A 29 -11.93 -13.39 -2.52
C PHE A 29 -11.65 -14.39 -1.38
N ILE A 30 -12.68 -15.07 -0.89
CA ILE A 30 -12.54 -16.12 0.12
C ILE A 30 -11.76 -17.32 -0.42
N GLU A 31 -12.03 -17.74 -1.65
CA GLU A 31 -11.30 -18.83 -2.32
C GLU A 31 -9.81 -18.49 -2.45
N ILE A 32 -9.51 -17.28 -2.93
CA ILE A 32 -8.17 -16.70 -2.98
C ILE A 32 -7.45 -16.78 -1.63
N ILE A 33 -8.10 -16.32 -0.55
CA ILE A 33 -7.49 -16.28 0.79
C ILE A 33 -7.12 -17.70 1.25
N ARG A 34 -8.02 -18.66 1.01
CA ARG A 34 -7.84 -20.07 1.38
C ARG A 34 -6.73 -20.74 0.58
N GLU A 35 -6.64 -20.46 -0.72
CA GLU A 35 -5.63 -21.04 -1.60
C GLU A 35 -4.23 -20.55 -1.24
N VAL A 36 -4.07 -19.24 -1.06
CA VAL A 36 -2.77 -18.65 -0.70
C VAL A 36 -2.38 -19.01 0.73
N GLY A 37 -3.33 -19.01 1.67
CA GLY A 37 -3.11 -19.48 3.04
C GLY A 37 -1.97 -18.78 3.79
N PHE A 38 -1.68 -17.52 3.46
CA PHE A 38 -0.54 -16.79 4.00
C PHE A 38 -0.69 -16.57 5.51
N SER A 39 0.40 -16.87 6.22
CA SER A 39 0.61 -16.44 7.59
C SER A 39 2.05 -15.99 7.73
N CYS A 40 2.26 -14.85 8.39
CA CYS A 40 3.62 -14.35 8.60
C CYS A 40 4.39 -15.32 9.51
N ASP A 41 5.48 -15.86 8.97
CA ASP A 41 6.43 -16.75 9.64
C ASP A 41 7.60 -15.99 10.30
N CYS A 42 7.51 -14.66 10.36
CA CYS A 42 8.58 -13.76 10.83
C CYS A 42 9.89 -13.88 10.02
N CYS A 43 9.83 -14.18 8.72
CA CYS A 43 11.02 -14.18 7.86
C CYS A 43 11.56 -12.78 7.52
N GLY A 44 10.78 -11.72 7.75
CA GLY A 44 11.17 -10.33 7.46
C GLY A 44 11.09 -9.93 5.98
N ARG A 45 10.90 -10.87 5.04
CA ARG A 45 10.88 -10.59 3.59
C ARG A 45 9.88 -9.49 3.20
N CYS A 46 8.62 -9.63 3.61
CA CYS A 46 7.59 -8.66 3.29
C CYS A 46 7.78 -7.28 3.96
N CYS A 47 8.72 -7.19 4.91
CA CYS A 47 9.04 -5.98 5.65
C CYS A 47 10.23 -5.22 5.04
N THR A 48 10.70 -5.58 3.84
CA THR A 48 11.79 -4.88 3.14
C THR A 48 11.36 -4.40 1.76
N ARG A 49 12.01 -3.33 1.29
CA ARG A 49 11.82 -2.78 -0.08
C ARG A 49 12.27 -3.72 -1.19
N GLU A 50 13.05 -4.75 -0.87
CA GLU A 50 13.44 -5.78 -1.82
C GLU A 50 12.22 -6.60 -2.28
N PHE A 51 11.27 -6.83 -1.39
CA PHE A 51 10.08 -7.63 -1.68
C PHE A 51 8.82 -6.78 -1.88
N ASN A 52 8.62 -5.77 -1.03
CA ASN A 52 7.42 -4.91 -1.08
C ASN A 52 7.86 -3.46 -1.04
N GLY A 53 7.52 -2.67 -2.07
CA GLY A 53 7.93 -1.28 -2.23
C GLY A 53 7.67 -0.38 -1.02
N HIS A 54 6.62 0.42 -1.03
CA HIS A 54 6.28 1.31 0.09
C HIS A 54 5.09 0.79 0.88
N VAL A 55 5.18 0.88 2.21
CA VAL A 55 4.06 0.55 3.10
C VAL A 55 3.21 1.81 3.27
N PHE A 56 2.21 1.97 2.41
CA PHE A 56 1.22 3.04 2.50
C PHE A 56 0.27 2.82 3.67
N LEU A 57 -0.08 3.89 4.38
CA LEU A 57 -0.96 3.84 5.53
C LEU A 57 -2.31 4.45 5.22
N LEU A 58 -3.36 3.80 5.74
CA LEU A 58 -4.68 4.41 5.84
C LEU A 58 -4.68 5.52 6.90
N GLU A 59 -5.71 6.35 6.89
CA GLU A 59 -5.83 7.51 7.79
C GLU A 59 -5.74 7.11 9.27
N GLU A 60 -6.44 6.06 9.68
CA GLU A 60 -6.43 5.59 11.08
C GLU A 60 -5.04 5.13 11.53
N ASP A 61 -4.33 4.37 10.70
CA ASP A 61 -2.97 3.92 11.01
C ASP A 61 -1.97 5.09 10.99
N THR A 62 -2.14 6.04 10.06
CA THR A 62 -1.35 7.27 10.01
C THR A 62 -1.49 8.06 11.31
N ASP A 63 -2.73 8.27 11.77
CA ASP A 63 -3.01 8.95 13.03
C ASP A 63 -2.49 8.20 14.24
N ARG A 64 -2.50 6.86 14.21
CA ARG A 64 -1.86 6.05 15.25
C ARG A 64 -0.36 6.32 15.27
N VAL A 65 0.34 6.20 14.13
CA VAL A 65 1.79 6.42 14.04
C VAL A 65 2.19 7.83 14.47
N ARG A 66 1.42 8.87 14.08
CA ARG A 66 1.67 10.26 14.52
C ARG A 66 1.74 10.40 16.04
N ARG A 67 0.97 9.61 16.79
CA ARG A 67 0.92 9.68 18.26
C ARG A 67 2.10 8.98 18.93
N PHE A 68 2.54 7.83 18.42
CA PHE A 68 3.55 7.01 19.11
C PHE A 68 4.95 7.02 18.45
N ALA A 69 5.04 7.29 17.14
CA ALA A 69 6.29 7.29 16.39
C ALA A 69 6.24 8.25 15.19
N PRO A 70 6.06 9.57 15.39
CA PRO A 70 5.90 10.53 14.29
C PRO A 70 7.07 10.53 13.29
N GLY A 71 8.29 10.23 13.75
CA GLY A 71 9.47 10.10 12.88
C GLY A 71 9.44 8.89 11.92
N ALA A 72 8.52 7.95 12.13
CA ALA A 72 8.33 6.78 11.28
C ALA A 72 7.52 7.08 10.01
N LEU A 73 6.97 8.28 9.85
CA LEU A 73 6.21 8.67 8.65
C LEU A 73 7.07 9.44 7.66
N ILE A 74 6.78 9.22 6.39
CA ILE A 74 7.15 10.07 5.26
C ILE A 74 5.89 10.35 4.44
N PRO A 75 5.81 11.51 3.75
CA PRO A 75 4.83 11.66 2.67
C PRO A 75 4.95 10.49 1.69
N ALA A 76 3.83 10.06 1.11
CA ALA A 76 3.87 9.05 0.05
C ALA A 76 4.84 9.49 -1.08
N PRO A 77 5.71 8.59 -1.58
CA PRO A 77 6.83 8.95 -2.45
C PRO A 77 6.44 9.25 -3.90
N ASP A 78 5.18 9.02 -4.29
CA ASP A 78 4.65 9.31 -5.62
C ASP A 78 3.79 10.57 -5.55
N PHE A 79 4.34 11.70 -5.99
CA PHE A 79 3.70 13.01 -5.84
C PHE A 79 2.56 13.21 -6.86
N ASP A 80 1.41 13.66 -6.37
CA ASP A 80 0.22 13.96 -7.18
C ASP A 80 0.33 15.31 -7.89
N ALA A 81 1.01 16.29 -7.26
CA ALA A 81 1.09 17.64 -7.79
C ALA A 81 2.38 18.37 -7.39
N CYS A 82 2.73 19.39 -8.16
CA CYS A 82 3.83 20.30 -7.85
C CYS A 82 3.42 21.76 -8.12
N ASP A 83 3.67 22.66 -7.18
CA ASP A 83 3.42 24.09 -7.38
C ASP A 83 4.58 24.79 -8.14
N GLN A 84 4.37 26.06 -8.48
CA GLN A 84 5.36 26.88 -9.18
C GLN A 84 6.62 27.19 -8.35
N GLN A 85 6.60 26.89 -7.04
CA GLN A 85 7.74 27.05 -6.13
C GLN A 85 8.53 25.74 -5.98
N GLY A 86 8.15 24.67 -6.68
CA GLY A 86 8.78 23.36 -6.57
C GLY A 86 8.36 22.58 -5.33
N ARG A 87 7.21 22.91 -4.72
CA ARG A 87 6.65 22.12 -3.61
C ARG A 87 5.82 21.00 -4.18
N PHE A 88 6.15 19.78 -3.78
CA PHE A 88 5.40 18.59 -4.14
C PHE A 88 4.31 18.29 -3.11
N TYR A 89 3.15 17.87 -3.61
CA TYR A 89 1.98 17.52 -2.83
C TYR A 89 1.63 16.07 -3.11
N VAL A 90 1.20 15.37 -2.06
CA VAL A 90 0.77 13.99 -2.14
C VAL A 90 -0.36 13.73 -1.16
N SER A 91 -1.26 12.84 -1.54
CA SER A 91 -2.28 12.28 -0.68
C SER A 91 -1.73 11.11 0.14
N GLY A 92 -1.62 11.30 1.45
CA GLY A 92 -1.30 10.23 2.39
C GLY A 92 0.18 10.08 2.74
N TYR A 93 0.45 9.01 3.49
CA TYR A 93 1.75 8.75 4.10
C TYR A 93 2.17 7.30 3.89
N ALA A 94 3.48 7.10 3.85
CA ALA A 94 4.09 5.79 3.91
C ALA A 94 4.97 5.66 5.17
N LEU A 95 5.25 4.43 5.57
CA LEU A 95 6.30 4.19 6.56
C LEU A 95 7.67 4.52 5.98
N ARG A 96 8.46 5.18 6.80
CA ARG A 96 9.90 5.35 6.59
C ARG A 96 10.56 3.97 6.57
N THR A 97 11.54 3.84 5.69
CA THR A 97 12.44 2.69 5.66
C THR A 97 13.81 3.09 6.20
N LYS A 98 14.52 2.12 6.76
CA LYS A 98 15.92 2.26 7.17
C LYS A 98 16.80 2.39 5.92
N PRO A 99 18.07 2.84 6.05
CA PRO A 99 18.97 2.96 4.91
C PRO A 99 19.15 1.66 4.10
N ASP A 100 19.05 0.51 4.75
CA ASP A 100 19.10 -0.82 4.12
C ASP A 100 17.80 -1.23 3.42
N GLY A 101 16.77 -0.37 3.45
CA GLY A 101 15.47 -0.63 2.85
C GLY A 101 14.52 -1.47 3.69
N SER A 102 14.90 -1.88 4.90
CA SER A 102 13.98 -2.53 5.83
C SER A 102 12.97 -1.55 6.43
N CYS A 103 11.80 -2.04 6.81
CA CYS A 103 10.79 -1.28 7.54
C CYS A 103 11.40 -0.73 8.83
N VAL A 104 11.04 0.50 9.20
CA VAL A 104 11.50 1.14 10.46
C VAL A 104 11.20 0.30 11.71
N PHE A 105 10.14 -0.52 11.68
CA PHE A 105 9.76 -1.42 12.78
C PHE A 105 10.32 -2.85 12.66
N LEU A 106 11.17 -3.16 11.68
CA LEU A 106 11.79 -4.48 11.57
C LEU A 106 13.05 -4.55 12.45
N GLU A 107 13.03 -5.38 13.49
CA GLU A 107 14.13 -5.57 14.43
C GLU A 107 14.47 -7.05 14.58
N ASN A 108 15.74 -7.41 14.34
CA ASN A 108 16.22 -8.80 14.44
C ASN A 108 15.34 -9.81 13.67
N GLY A 109 14.89 -9.43 12.47
CA GLY A 109 14.01 -10.26 11.62
C GLY A 109 12.53 -10.23 12.00
N ARG A 110 12.13 -9.54 13.08
CA ARG A 110 10.75 -9.51 13.54
C ARG A 110 10.19 -8.08 13.62
N CYS A 111 8.91 -7.92 13.34
CA CYS A 111 8.24 -6.63 13.55
C CYS A 111 8.15 -6.33 15.06
N SER A 112 8.72 -5.20 15.50
CA SER A 112 8.69 -4.78 16.91
C SER A 112 7.29 -4.38 17.40
N ILE A 113 6.35 -4.14 16.47
CA ILE A 113 4.94 -3.85 16.74
C ILE A 113 4.01 -4.95 16.21
N TYR A 114 4.44 -6.21 16.18
CA TYR A 114 3.72 -7.31 15.50
C TYR A 114 2.23 -7.43 15.86
N ASP A 115 1.87 -7.27 17.13
CA ASP A 115 0.48 -7.36 17.59
C ASP A 115 -0.35 -6.11 17.25
N GLN A 116 0.35 -5.00 16.96
CA GLN A 116 -0.20 -3.70 16.59
C GLN A 116 0.09 -3.35 15.12
N ARG A 117 0.33 -4.37 14.28
CA ARG A 117 0.53 -4.21 12.84
C ARG A 117 -0.57 -3.35 12.23
N PHE A 118 -0.18 -2.52 11.27
CA PHE A 118 -1.08 -1.70 10.46
C PHE A 118 -1.97 -2.58 9.57
N ALA A 119 -3.12 -2.05 9.15
CA ALA A 119 -4.09 -2.77 8.33
C ALA A 119 -3.43 -3.36 7.08
N ILE A 120 -2.59 -2.56 6.41
CA ILE A 120 -1.83 -2.97 5.22
C ILE A 120 -0.91 -4.19 5.47
N CYS A 121 -0.28 -4.26 6.66
CA CYS A 121 0.59 -5.39 7.05
C CYS A 121 -0.21 -6.63 7.49
N ARG A 122 -1.48 -6.46 7.87
CA ARG A 122 -2.38 -7.56 8.26
C ARG A 122 -3.07 -8.17 7.04
N VAL A 123 -3.42 -7.34 6.07
CA VAL A 123 -4.08 -7.79 4.84
C VAL A 123 -3.09 -8.40 3.85
N TYR A 124 -1.79 -8.11 3.94
CA TYR A 124 -0.79 -8.73 3.07
C TYR A 124 -0.88 -10.27 3.06
N PRO A 125 -0.86 -10.92 1.88
CA PRO A 125 -0.73 -10.39 0.50
C PRO A 125 -2.06 -10.05 -0.21
N TYR A 126 -3.19 -10.08 0.49
CA TYR A 126 -4.55 -10.04 -0.05
C TYR A 126 -5.06 -8.66 -0.49
N MET A 127 -4.18 -7.68 -0.69
CA MET A 127 -4.58 -6.42 -1.34
C MET A 127 -4.86 -6.70 -2.81
N LEU A 128 -6.04 -6.31 -3.28
CA LEU A 128 -6.39 -6.37 -4.70
C LEU A 128 -5.90 -5.11 -5.39
N HIS A 129 -5.23 -5.31 -6.52
CA HIS A 129 -4.79 -4.25 -7.43
C HIS A 129 -5.18 -4.61 -8.86
N ARG A 130 -5.37 -3.59 -9.68
CA ARG A 130 -5.66 -3.77 -11.10
C ARG A 130 -4.35 -3.81 -11.88
N GLU A 131 -4.11 -4.92 -12.54
CA GLU A 131 -2.93 -5.12 -13.38
C GLU A 131 -3.36 -5.62 -14.75
N ALA A 132 -2.56 -5.41 -15.80
CA ALA A 132 -2.77 -6.03 -17.10
C ALA A 132 -2.05 -7.40 -17.13
N ASP A 133 -2.69 -8.44 -17.67
CA ASP A 133 -1.96 -9.68 -17.98
C ASP A 133 -1.10 -9.54 -19.26
N GLU A 134 -0.43 -10.62 -19.64
CA GLU A 134 0.38 -10.73 -20.86
C GLU A 134 -0.39 -10.38 -22.15
N THR A 135 -1.73 -10.48 -22.12
CA THR A 135 -2.62 -10.15 -23.25
C THR A 135 -3.13 -8.71 -23.20
N GLY A 136 -2.82 -7.97 -22.13
CA GLY A 136 -3.29 -6.61 -21.89
C GLY A 136 -4.65 -6.54 -21.18
N ALA A 137 -5.23 -7.67 -20.77
CA ALA A 137 -6.51 -7.68 -20.08
C ALA A 137 -6.32 -7.25 -18.61
N VAL A 138 -7.00 -6.16 -18.25
CA VAL A 138 -6.90 -5.57 -16.90
C VAL A 138 -7.94 -6.21 -15.98
N ASP A 139 -7.46 -6.82 -14.91
CA ASP A 139 -8.31 -7.48 -13.91
C ASP A 139 -7.74 -7.31 -12.50
N TRP A 140 -8.54 -7.66 -11.49
CA TRP A 140 -8.16 -7.68 -10.08
C TRP A 140 -7.22 -8.85 -9.79
N ARG A 141 -6.07 -8.56 -9.19
CA ARG A 141 -5.09 -9.57 -8.77
C ARG A 141 -4.56 -9.24 -7.37
N GLN A 142 -4.09 -10.24 -6.65
CA GLN A 142 -3.39 -10.01 -5.38
C GLN A 142 -1.93 -9.62 -5.62
N ILE A 143 -1.29 -9.06 -4.60
CA ILE A 143 0.15 -8.79 -4.63
C ILE A 143 0.88 -10.11 -4.35
N GLY A 144 1.55 -10.67 -5.37
CA GLY A 144 2.30 -11.94 -5.30
C GLY A 144 3.80 -11.76 -5.50
#